data_AF-A0AAU9DR84-F1
#
_entry.id   AF-A0AAU9DR84-F1
#
_cell.length_a   1.000
_cell.length_b   1.000
_cell.length_c   1.000
_cell.angle_alpha   90.00
_cell.angle_beta   90.00
_cell.angle_gamma   90.00
#
_symmetry.space_group_name_H-M   'P 1'
#
loop_
_entity.id
_entity.type
_entity.pdbx_description
1 polymer ?
#
loop_
_entity_poly.entity_id
_entity_poly.type
_entity_poly.pdbx_seq_one_letter_code
_entity_poly.pdbx_strand_id
1 'polypeptide(L)' 'MLIEELLKKIPNSNLMLEIKGVGLTTVAGFIAEIGDISNYNSPKQIQKLSGLDLKENSSGKHKGKTSISK' A
#
# COMPACT_ATOMS: atom_id res chain seq x y z
N MET A 1 7.18 -18.13 13.92
CA MET A 1 5.89 -17.55 14.35
C MET A 1 4.87 -17.80 13.26
N LEU A 2 3.66 -18.24 13.60
CA LEU A 2 2.61 -18.62 12.63
C LEU A 2 2.34 -17.53 11.56
N ILE A 3 2.32 -16.25 11.96
CA ILE A 3 2.01 -15.13 11.06
C ILE A 3 3.07 -14.96 9.96
N GLU A 4 4.35 -15.14 10.29
CA GLU A 4 5.44 -15.01 9.31
C GLU A 4 5.38 -16.11 8.26
N GLU A 5 5.05 -17.34 8.66
CA GLU A 5 4.88 -18.47 7.75
C GLU A 5 3.66 -18.30 6.84
N LEU A 6 2.57 -17.72 7.37
CA LEU A 6 1.39 -17.41 6.59
C LEU A 6 1.67 -16.30 5.58
N LEU A 7 2.35 -15.24 6.00
CA LEU A 7 2.76 -14.16 5.09
C LEU A 7 3.61 -14.69 3.95
N LYS A 8 4.62 -15.53 4.22
CA LYS A 8 5.48 -16.14 3.19
C LYS A 8 4.72 -16.95 2.12
N LYS A 9 3.50 -17.43 2.41
CA LYS A 9 2.64 -18.12 1.43
C LYS A 9 1.87 -17.16 0.53
N ILE A 10 1.71 -15.91 0.95
CA ILE A 10 1.02 -14.89 0.16
C ILE A 10 2.00 -14.32 -0.86
N PRO A 11 1.63 -14.28 -2.15
CA PRO A 11 2.48 -13.69 -3.18
C PRO A 11 2.87 -12.25 -2.82
N ASN A 12 4.14 -11.89 -3.08
CA ASN A 12 4.67 -10.53 -2.93
C ASN A 12 4.73 -9.97 -1.49
N SER A 13 4.33 -10.72 -0.46
CA SER A 13 4.42 -10.28 0.95
C SER A 13 5.86 -10.08 1.42
N ASN A 14 6.80 -10.90 0.94
CA ASN A 14 8.22 -10.79 1.29
C ASN A 14 8.82 -9.48 0.79
N LEU A 15 8.38 -8.99 -0.37
CA LEU A 15 8.82 -7.69 -0.91
C LEU A 15 8.39 -6.53 0.00
N MET A 16 7.27 -6.66 0.71
CA MET A 16 6.82 -5.65 1.67
C MET A 16 7.66 -5.66 2.95
N LEU A 17 8.11 -6.84 3.38
CA LEU A 17 8.98 -7.01 4.55
C LEU A 17 10.41 -6.52 4.29
N GLU A 18 10.85 -6.47 3.04
CA GLU A 18 12.15 -5.89 2.65
C GLU A 18 12.19 -4.36 2.79
N ILE A 19 11.03 -3.69 2.89
CA ILE A 19 10.96 -2.23 3.05
C ILE A 19 11.44 -1.86 4.45
N LYS A 20 12.57 -1.14 4.52
CA LYS A 20 13.14 -0.66 5.78
C LYS A 20 12.11 0.16 6.57
N GLY A 21 11.79 -0.30 7.78
CA GLY A 21 10.81 0.36 8.66
C GLY A 21 9.40 -0.23 8.59
N VAL A 22 9.14 -1.20 7.71
CA VAL A 22 7.88 -1.95 7.68
C VAL A 22 8.06 -3.25 8.46
N GLY A 23 7.22 -3.43 9.49
CA GLY A 23 7.27 -4.61 10.36
C GLY A 23 6.25 -5.69 9.97
N LEU A 24 6.41 -6.87 10.57
CA LEU A 24 5.55 -8.02 10.30
C LEU A 24 4.06 -7.77 10.59
N THR A 25 3.78 -7.05 11.68
CA THR A 25 2.42 -6.65 12.07
C THR A 25 1.81 -5.65 11.08
N THR A 26 2.62 -4.73 10.55
CA THR A 26 2.17 -3.77 9.53
C THR A 26 1.79 -4.47 8.24
N VAL A 27 2.62 -5.40 7.76
CA VAL A 27 2.32 -6.18 6.55
C VAL A 27 1.08 -7.06 6.75
N ALA A 28 0.97 -7.72 7.91
CA ALA A 28 -0.20 -8.53 8.23
C ALA A 28 -1.49 -7.70 8.27
N GLY A 29 -1.47 -6.54 8.92
CA GLY A 29 -2.61 -5.62 8.96
C GLY A 29 -2.97 -5.08 7.58
N PHE A 30 -1.95 -4.69 6.80
CA PHE A 30 -2.15 -4.21 5.44
C PHE A 30 -2.83 -5.25 4.56
N ILE A 31 -2.33 -6.49 4.52
CA ILE A 31 -2.92 -7.58 3.73
C ILE A 31 -4.31 -7.96 4.25
N ALA A 32 -4.54 -7.91 5.57
CA ALA A 32 -5.87 -8.15 6.13
C ALA A 32 -6.90 -7.10 5.69
N GLU A 33 -6.46 -5.86 5.41
CA GLU A 33 -7.31 -4.75 4.98
C GLU A 33 -7.53 -4.73 3.46
N ILE A 34 -6.48 -4.92 2.67
CA ILE A 34 -6.56 -4.89 1.19
C ILE A 34 -6.95 -6.25 0.58
N GLY A 35 -6.77 -7.35 1.31
CA GLY A 35 -6.93 -8.71 0.78
C GLY A 35 -5.86 -9.06 -0.27
N ASP A 36 -6.27 -9.78 -1.32
CA ASP A 36 -5.36 -10.17 -2.39
C ASP A 36 -4.97 -8.96 -3.26
N ILE A 37 -3.68 -8.62 -3.24
CA ILE A 37 -3.11 -7.49 -3.97
C ILE A 37 -3.25 -7.63 -5.49
N SER A 38 -3.38 -8.86 -6.00
CA SER A 38 -3.58 -9.13 -7.43
C SER A 38 -4.92 -8.60 -7.97
N ASN A 39 -5.86 -8.21 -7.09
CA ASN A 39 -7.11 -7.56 -7.49
C ASN A 39 -6.94 -6.09 -7.86
N TYR A 40 -5.76 -5.50 -7.64
CA TYR A 40 -5.50 -4.09 -7.89
C TYR A 40 -4.54 -3.91 -9.07
N ASN A 41 -4.98 -3.15 -10.07
CA ASN A 41 -4.18 -2.83 -11.25
C ASN A 41 -3.33 -1.56 -11.04
N SER A 42 -3.65 -0.75 -10.04
CA SER A 42 -2.96 0.51 -9.76
C SER A 42 -2.87 0.80 -8.25
N PRO A 43 -1.74 1.33 -7.76
CA PRO A 43 -1.60 1.79 -6.37
C PRO A 43 -2.65 2.82 -5.94
N LYS A 44 -3.21 3.59 -6.89
CA LYS A 44 -4.29 4.56 -6.61
C LYS A 44 -5.55 3.90 -6.06
N GLN A 45 -5.84 2.66 -6.45
CA GLN A 45 -7.01 1.94 -5.96
C GLN A 45 -6.85 1.57 -4.49
N ILE A 46 -5.64 1.17 -4.09
CA ILE A 46 -5.29 0.87 -2.69
C ILE A 46 -5.34 2.15 -1.84
N GLN A 47 -4.82 3.27 -2.35
CA GLN A 47 -4.90 4.57 -1.65
C GLN A 47 -6.35 5.02 -1.45
N LYS A 48 -7.20 4.84 -2.47
CA LYS A 48 -8.63 5.13 -2.38
C LYS A 48 -9.33 4.22 -1.36
N LEU A 49 -8.92 2.94 -1.27
CA LEU A 49 -9.44 2.01 -0.27
C LEU A 49 -9.10 2.47 1.16
N SER A 50 -7.88 2.97 1.37
CA SER A 50 -7.46 3.50 2.67
C SER A 50 -8.05 4.89 2.99
N GLY A 51 -8.96 5.42 2.17
CA GLY A 51 -9.55 6.74 2.34
C GLY A 51 -8.52 7.88 2.23
N LEU A 52 -7.45 7.68 1.47
CA LEU A 52 -6.42 8.68 1.24
C LEU A 52 -6.56 9.22 -0.19
N ASP A 53 -6.91 10.51 -0.30
CA ASP A 53 -6.89 11.20 -1.58
C ASP A 53 -5.52 11.86 -1.80
N LEU A 54 -4.77 11.37 -2.78
CA LEU A 54 -3.59 12.09 -3.28
C LEU A 54 -4.04 13.24 -4.18
N LYS A 55 -4.10 14.45 -3.64
CA LYS A 55 -4.38 15.65 -4.42
C LYS A 55 -3.08 16.16 -5.06
N GLU A 56 -2.92 15.89 -6.35
CA GLU A 56 -1.90 16.54 -7.16
C GLU A 56 -2.42 17.94 -7.55
N ASN A 57 -1.87 19.00 -6.93
CA ASN A 57 -2.19 20.38 -7.28
C ASN A 57 -1.43 20.77 -8.55
N SER A 58 -1.90 20.29 -9.71
CA SER A 58 -1.36 20.67 -11.02
C SER A 58 -2.31 21.62 -11.74
N SER A 59 -1.85 22.84 -12.00
CA SER A 59 -2.54 23.82 -12.84
C SER A 59 -1.81 23.94 -14.18
N GLY A 60 -2.48 23.57 -15.27
CA GLY A 60 -2.10 23.83 -16.66
C GLY A 60 -0.68 23.40 -17.07
N LYS A 61 0.33 24.21 -16.76
CA LYS A 61 1.75 24.04 -17.13
C LYS A 61 2.67 23.63 -15.97
N HIS A 62 2.17 23.50 -14.74
CA HIS A 62 2.98 23.21 -13.55
C HIS A 62 2.54 21.91 -12.86
N LYS A 63 3.46 20.94 -12.74
CA LYS A 63 3.29 19.78 -11.85
C LYS A 63 3.61 20.21 -10.42
N GLY A 64 2.58 20.46 -9.61
CA GLY A 64 2.75 20.74 -8.18
C GLY A 64 3.14 19.48 -7.40
N LYS A 65 3.74 19.67 -6.22
CA LYS A 65 4.06 18.56 -5.31
C LYS A 65 2.78 17.81 -4.92
N THR A 66 2.81 16.49 -5.01
CA THR A 66 1.75 15.61 -4.51
C THR A 66 1.70 15.74 -2.99
N SER A 67 0.57 16.20 -2.46
CA SER A 67 0.32 16.26 -1.02
C SER A 67 -0.71 15.19 -0.65
N ILE A 68 -0.50 14.51 0.47
CA ILE A 68 -1.48 13.57 1.01
C ILE A 68 -2.58 14.41 1.65
N SER A 69 -3.79 14.32 1.10
CA SER A 69 -5.01 14.87 1.71
C SER A 69 -5.86 13.75 2.30
N LYS A 70 -6.70 14.14 3.26
CA LYS A 70 -7.71 13.29 3.86
C LYS A 70 -8.98 13.31 3.02
#